data_AF-A0A9D4XYT9-F1
#
_entry.id   AF-A0A9D4XYT9-F1
#
_cell.length_a   1.000
_cell.length_b   1.000
_cell.length_c   1.000
_cell.angle_alpha   90.00
_cell.angle_beta   90.00
_cell.angle_gamma   90.00
#
_symmetry.space_group_name_H-M   'P 1'
#
loop_
_entity.id
_entity.type
_entity.pdbx_description
1 polymer ?
#
loop_
_entity_poly.entity_id
_entity_poly.type
_entity_poly.pdbx_seq_one_letter_code
_entity_poly.pdbx_strand_id
1 'polypeptide(L)'
;MDRYVDPLVTHLRTMLNYRKFRTGLKTEVDELLKTEKEENPMRIVYSFGICHEHSGTFVLTYIRSTNPHHEYIGLYPKGFRFRKKMFEDIDRLVAYFQRHIDDPQNDSAPSIRSVAAMVPMRSPATGGSSGASVGSGWGGSNSEGGWRGPSYDRDRSSTPSSRT
;
A
#
# COMPACT_ATOMS: atom_id res chain seq x y z
N MET A 1 27.22 35.07 2.50
CA MET A 1 26.65 33.72 2.23
C MET A 1 25.33 33.53 2.97
N ASP A 2 25.28 33.94 4.23
CA ASP A 2 24.20 34.56 5.04
C ASP A 2 22.78 34.52 4.46
N ARG A 3 22.51 35.10 3.28
CA ARG A 3 21.16 35.08 2.63
C ARG A 3 20.55 33.68 2.45
N TYR A 4 21.34 32.62 2.43
CA TYR A 4 20.86 31.22 2.37
C TYR A 4 20.98 30.52 3.73
N VAL A 5 22.06 30.78 4.48
CA VAL A 5 22.41 30.05 5.70
C VAL A 5 21.54 30.49 6.89
N ASP A 6 21.35 31.79 7.10
CA ASP A 6 20.67 32.30 8.29
C ASP A 6 19.19 31.89 8.36
N PRO A 7 18.41 31.94 7.25
CA PRO A 7 17.04 31.43 7.26
C PRO A 7 16.99 29.92 7.53
N LEU A 8 17.92 29.15 6.94
CA LEU A 8 17.99 27.70 7.12
C LEU A 8 18.32 27.32 8.56
N VAL A 9 19.28 28.00 9.20
CA VAL A 9 19.61 27.83 10.62
C VAL A 9 18.44 28.25 11.52
N THR A 10 17.70 29.30 11.14
CA THR A 10 16.50 29.74 11.87
C THR A 10 15.42 28.66 11.84
N HIS A 11 15.04 28.18 10.66
CA HIS A 11 14.06 27.10 10.51
C HIS A 11 14.52 25.78 11.17
N LEU A 12 15.81 25.45 11.11
CA LEU A 12 16.40 24.32 11.83
C LEU A 12 16.17 24.45 13.35
N ARG A 13 16.51 25.60 13.94
CA ARG A 13 16.30 25.86 15.38
C ARG A 13 14.82 25.79 15.76
N THR A 14 13.92 26.32 14.94
CA THR A 14 12.46 26.22 15.14
C THR A 14 11.99 24.76 15.17
N MET A 15 12.51 23.90 14.29
CA MET A 15 12.17 22.47 14.27
C MET A 15 12.71 21.73 15.50
N LEU A 16 13.99 21.94 15.85
CA LEU A 16 14.63 21.29 17.00
C LEU A 16 13.98 21.68 18.34
N ASN A 17 13.50 22.92 18.46
CA ASN A 17 12.83 23.43 19.66
C ASN A 17 11.32 23.14 19.70
N TYR A 18 10.74 22.46 18.70
CA TYR A 18 9.30 22.21 18.66
C TYR A 18 8.88 21.15 19.68
N ARG A 19 7.76 21.37 20.39
CA ARG A 19 7.29 20.53 21.51
C ARG A 19 7.08 19.03 21.23
N LYS A 20 6.92 18.63 19.96
CA LYS A 20 6.80 17.22 19.53
C LYS A 20 8.06 16.71 18.81
N PHE A 21 9.14 17.48 18.82
CA PHE A 21 10.45 17.00 18.40
C PHE A 21 11.00 16.00 19.42
N ARG A 22 11.65 14.94 18.92
CA ARG A 22 12.29 13.88 19.71
C ARG A 22 13.70 13.66 19.17
N THR A 23 14.66 13.67 20.08
CA THR A 23 16.03 13.22 19.84
C THR A 23 16.11 11.71 20.00
N GLY A 24 16.77 11.03 19.07
CA GLY A 24 16.95 9.58 19.10
C GLY A 24 17.02 8.99 17.69
N LEU A 25 17.33 7.70 17.62
CA LEU A 25 17.20 6.91 16.41
C LEU A 25 15.72 6.74 16.04
N LYS A 26 15.46 6.49 14.75
CA LYS A 26 14.11 6.24 14.23
C LYS A 26 13.35 5.20 15.06
N THR A 27 13.99 4.08 15.41
CA THR A 27 13.41 3.00 16.21
C THR A 27 12.97 3.44 17.61
N GLU A 28 13.77 4.25 18.30
CA GLU A 28 13.46 4.77 19.64
C GLU A 28 12.24 5.71 19.59
N VAL A 29 12.17 6.55 18.55
CA VAL A 29 11.03 7.46 18.32
C VAL A 29 9.76 6.67 17.98
N ASP A 30 9.88 5.58 17.22
CA ASP A 30 8.77 4.71 16.85
C ASP A 30 8.24 3.92 18.06
N GLU A 31 9.12 3.46 18.97
CA GLU A 31 8.76 2.80 20.23
C GLU A 31 8.05 3.76 21.19
N LEU A 32 8.60 4.97 21.39
CA LEU A 32 7.94 6.01 22.19
C LEU A 32 6.54 6.36 21.69
N LEU A 33 6.33 6.40 20.37
CA LEU A 33 5.01 6.63 19.79
C LEU A 33 4.07 5.44 19.98
N LYS A 34 4.56 4.19 19.93
CA LYS A 34 3.73 3.01 20.23
C LYS A 34 3.22 3.05 21.68
N THR A 35 4.08 3.38 22.65
CA THR A 35 3.66 3.56 24.05
C THR A 35 2.66 4.71 24.20
N GLU A 36 2.90 5.90 23.60
CA GLU A 36 1.93 7.02 23.64
C GLU A 36 0.58 6.63 22.99
N LYS A 37 0.59 5.73 21.99
CA LYS A 37 -0.61 5.20 21.32
C LYS A 37 -1.36 4.16 22.14
N GLU A 38 -0.66 3.29 22.87
CA GLU A 38 -1.26 2.32 23.79
C GLU A 38 -1.96 3.02 24.96
N GLU A 39 -1.38 4.10 25.48
CA GLU A 39 -2.00 4.99 26.47
C GLU A 39 -3.21 5.76 25.90
N ASN A 40 -3.19 6.13 24.61
CA ASN A 40 -4.21 6.95 23.97
C ASN A 40 -4.75 6.34 22.65
N PRO A 41 -5.43 5.17 22.65
CA PRO A 41 -5.76 4.44 21.41
C PRO A 41 -6.64 5.22 20.43
N MET A 42 -7.50 6.12 20.93
CA MET A 42 -8.40 6.94 20.12
C MET A 42 -7.72 8.15 19.47
N ARG A 43 -6.48 8.50 19.85
CA ARG A 43 -5.77 9.68 19.33
C ARG A 43 -4.72 9.30 18.30
N ILE A 44 -4.49 10.21 17.35
CA ILE A 44 -3.36 10.10 16.42
C ILE A 44 -2.15 10.70 17.12
N VAL A 45 -1.17 9.86 17.43
CA VAL A 45 0.10 10.30 18.02
C VAL A 45 1.10 10.58 16.91
N TYR A 46 1.93 11.61 17.10
CA TYR A 46 2.97 11.99 16.13
C TYR A 46 4.14 12.69 16.81
N SER A 47 5.29 12.60 16.17
CA SER A 47 6.53 13.28 16.57
C SER A 47 7.39 13.63 15.36
N PHE A 48 8.30 14.58 15.55
CA PHE A 48 9.34 14.92 14.59
C PHE A 48 10.69 14.39 15.07
N GLY A 49 11.52 13.90 14.15
CA GLY A 49 12.88 13.43 14.43
C GLY A 49 13.86 13.79 13.32
N ILE A 50 15.15 13.50 13.55
CA ILE A 50 16.20 13.71 12.55
C ILE A 50 16.25 12.50 11.61
N CYS A 51 16.32 12.74 10.30
CA CYS A 51 16.67 11.67 9.36
C CYS A 51 18.20 11.56 9.29
N HIS A 52 18.76 10.49 9.86
CA HIS A 52 20.21 10.23 9.77
C HIS A 52 20.66 9.76 8.38
N GLU A 53 19.73 9.23 7.57
CA GLU A 53 20.01 8.73 6.21
C GLU A 53 20.08 9.87 5.17
N HIS A 54 19.33 10.96 5.37
CA HIS A 54 19.19 12.06 4.41
C HIS A 54 19.38 13.41 5.12
N SER A 55 20.60 13.94 5.03
CA SER A 55 20.95 15.25 5.61
C SER A 55 20.07 16.38 5.05
N GLY A 56 19.75 17.36 5.90
CA GLY A 56 18.81 18.43 5.54
C GLY A 56 17.34 17.99 5.48
N THR A 57 17.01 16.78 5.93
CA THR A 57 15.63 16.32 6.07
C THR A 57 15.31 15.90 7.51
N PHE A 58 14.05 16.10 7.88
CA PHE A 58 13.46 15.59 9.11
C PHE A 58 12.46 14.49 8.77
N VAL A 59 12.14 13.65 9.75
CA VAL A 59 11.06 12.67 9.65
C VAL A 59 9.90 13.07 10.57
N LEU A 60 8.68 13.02 10.04
CA LEU A 60 7.44 13.02 10.80
C LEU A 60 6.98 11.57 10.91
N THR A 61 7.06 10.98 12.11
CA THR A 61 6.43 9.69 12.38
C THR A 61 5.06 9.93 13.00
N TYR A 62 4.04 9.18 12.56
CA TYR A 62 2.72 9.17 13.18
C TYR A 62 2.09 7.77 13.21
N ILE A 63 1.26 7.50 14.22
CA ILE A 63 0.45 6.27 14.32
C ILE A 63 -1.02 6.65 14.33
N ARG A 64 -1.72 6.35 13.23
CA ARG A 64 -3.18 6.58 13.11
C ARG A 64 -3.99 5.47 13.77
N SER A 65 -3.75 4.23 13.35
CA SER A 65 -4.37 3.02 13.91
C SER A 65 -3.32 2.20 14.66
N THR A 66 -2.63 1.28 13.99
CA THR A 66 -1.64 0.37 14.59
C THR A 66 -0.21 0.59 14.08
N ASN A 67 -0.04 0.79 12.77
CA ASN A 67 1.28 0.89 12.17
C ASN A 67 1.85 2.32 12.24
N PRO A 68 3.16 2.50 12.53
CA PRO A 68 3.83 3.77 12.33
C PRO A 68 4.00 4.06 10.84
N HIS A 69 3.69 5.30 10.46
CA HIS A 69 3.94 5.87 9.15
C HIS A 69 5.02 6.93 9.28
N HIS A 70 5.95 6.98 8.31
CA HIS A 70 7.02 7.97 8.27
C HIS A 70 6.88 8.81 7.01
N GLU A 71 6.94 10.14 7.15
CA GLU A 71 6.99 11.06 6.04
C GLU A 71 8.15 12.04 6.17
N TYR A 72 8.84 12.31 5.08
CA TYR A 72 10.02 13.17 5.06
C TYR A 72 9.66 14.63 4.84
N ILE A 73 10.34 15.50 5.58
CA ILE A 73 10.21 16.95 5.52
C ILE A 73 11.56 17.53 5.11
N GLY A 74 11.62 18.15 3.92
CA GLY A 74 12.83 18.81 3.44
C GLY A 74 12.98 20.21 4.06
N LEU A 75 14.18 20.55 4.54
CA LEU A 75 14.50 21.88 5.03
C LEU A 75 15.04 22.78 3.92
N TYR A 76 14.48 23.98 3.79
CA TYR A 76 14.89 24.98 2.80
C TYR A 76 14.99 26.37 3.47
N PRO A 77 15.70 27.35 2.89
CA PRO A 77 15.72 28.73 3.40
C PRO A 77 14.36 29.45 3.36
N LYS A 78 13.37 28.90 2.64
CA LYS A 78 11.98 29.37 2.59
C LYS A 78 11.07 28.63 3.60
N GLY A 79 11.62 27.73 4.41
CA GLY A 79 10.89 26.90 5.37
C GLY A 79 10.88 25.42 4.99
N PHE A 80 9.75 24.75 5.22
CA PHE A 80 9.62 23.30 5.22
C PHE A 80 8.89 22.78 3.98
N ARG A 81 9.40 21.70 3.36
CA ARG A 81 8.76 20.98 2.26
C ARG A 81 8.07 19.72 2.78
N PHE A 82 6.76 19.63 2.61
CA PHE A 82 5.98 18.45 3.01
C PHE A 82 4.88 18.17 1.98
N ARG A 83 4.72 16.91 1.57
CA ARG A 83 3.77 16.45 0.53
C ARG A 83 3.70 17.39 -0.70
N LYS A 84 4.88 17.73 -1.25
CA LYS A 84 5.09 18.65 -2.41
C LYS A 84 4.68 20.13 -2.17
N LYS A 85 4.19 20.51 -0.99
CA LYS A 85 3.89 21.91 -0.60
C LYS A 85 5.04 22.53 0.20
N MET A 86 5.09 23.87 0.20
CA MET A 86 6.01 24.69 1.00
C MET A 86 5.25 25.30 2.19
N PHE A 87 5.88 25.33 3.36
CA PHE A 87 5.34 25.94 4.57
C PHE A 87 6.41 26.83 5.19
N GLU A 88 6.09 28.10 5.44
CA GLU A 88 7.00 29.07 6.08
C GLU A 88 7.28 28.68 7.53
N ASP A 89 6.24 28.21 8.23
CA ASP A 89 6.25 27.88 9.66
C ASP A 89 5.89 26.41 9.91
N ILE A 90 6.42 25.83 10.98
CA ILE A 90 6.10 24.45 11.40
C ILE A 90 4.62 24.31 11.78
N ASP A 91 4.00 25.30 12.41
CA ASP A 91 2.60 25.23 12.82
C ASP A 91 1.65 25.15 11.61
N ARG A 92 2.00 25.81 10.49
CA ARG A 92 1.26 25.68 9.23
C ARG A 92 1.40 24.29 8.61
N LEU A 93 2.61 23.70 8.70
CA LEU A 93 2.85 22.31 8.28
C LEU A 93 2.03 21.34 9.15
N VAL A 94 2.01 21.51 10.47
CA VAL A 94 1.25 20.67 11.40
C VAL A 94 -0.25 20.80 11.16
N ALA A 95 -0.77 22.02 11.02
CA ALA A 95 -2.18 22.26 10.73
C ALA A 95 -2.58 21.69 9.34
N TYR A 96 -1.67 21.72 8.37
CA TYR A 96 -1.88 21.06 7.08
C TYR A 96 -1.90 19.54 7.24
N PHE A 97 -0.88 18.95 7.87
CA PHE A 97 -0.80 17.51 8.15
C PHE A 97 -2.08 17.01 8.83
N GLN A 98 -2.52 17.66 9.92
CA GLN A 98 -3.72 17.30 10.68
C GLN A 98 -5.00 17.29 9.85
N ARG A 99 -5.15 18.18 8.87
CA ARG A 99 -6.33 18.22 7.97
C ARG A 99 -6.31 17.15 6.88
N HIS A 100 -5.14 16.56 6.59
CA HIS A 100 -4.92 15.64 5.47
C HIS A 100 -4.35 14.30 5.96
N ILE A 101 -4.58 13.90 7.23
CA ILE A 101 -4.08 12.62 7.75
C ILE A 101 -4.75 11.43 7.03
N ASP A 102 -6.04 11.56 6.70
CA ASP A 102 -6.82 10.53 6.01
C ASP A 102 -6.74 10.59 4.48
N ASP A 103 -6.04 11.58 3.91
CA ASP A 103 -5.75 11.60 2.47
C ASP A 103 -4.99 10.31 2.10
N PRO A 104 -5.39 9.59 1.02
CA PRO A 104 -4.61 8.47 0.52
C PRO A 104 -3.19 8.97 0.21
N GLN A 105 -2.22 8.32 0.86
CA GLN A 105 -0.82 8.73 0.88
C GLN A 105 -0.28 8.74 -0.56
N ASN A 106 -0.19 9.93 -1.17
CA ASN A 106 -0.05 10.09 -2.62
C ASN A 106 1.15 9.29 -3.16
N ASP A 107 0.84 8.16 -3.80
CA ASP A 107 1.76 7.08 -4.13
C ASP A 107 2.99 7.63 -4.86
N SER A 108 4.10 7.74 -4.12
CA SER A 108 5.43 8.03 -4.67
C SER A 108 6.19 6.74 -4.97
N ALA A 109 5.56 5.58 -4.80
CA ALA A 109 5.93 4.32 -5.41
C ALA A 109 4.96 4.05 -6.58
N PRO A 110 5.43 3.84 -7.82
CA PRO A 110 4.54 3.42 -8.89
C PRO A 110 3.94 2.06 -8.53
N SER A 111 2.62 2.00 -8.37
CA SER A 111 1.93 0.77 -7.97
C SER A 111 1.94 -0.24 -9.12
N ILE A 112 2.96 -1.12 -9.16
CA ILE A 112 3.01 -2.27 -10.07
C ILE A 112 2.04 -3.35 -9.54
N ARG A 113 0.75 -3.01 -9.48
CA ARG A 113 -0.32 -3.99 -9.22
C ARG A 113 -0.80 -4.58 -10.54
N SER A 114 -0.03 -5.59 -10.97
CA SER A 114 -0.52 -6.76 -11.71
C SER A 114 -1.34 -6.50 -12.98
N VAL A 115 -0.65 -6.31 -14.11
CA VAL A 115 -1.24 -6.41 -15.47
C VAL A 115 -1.73 -7.83 -15.84
N ALA A 116 -1.50 -8.83 -14.99
CA ALA A 116 -1.78 -10.24 -15.25
C ALA A 116 -3.25 -10.65 -14.99
N ALA A 117 -4.21 -9.94 -15.60
CA ALA A 117 -5.63 -10.28 -15.51
C ALA A 117 -6.48 -9.83 -16.74
N MET A 118 -5.92 -9.89 -17.95
CA MET A 118 -6.70 -9.73 -19.19
C MET A 118 -6.45 -10.88 -20.17
N VAL A 119 -7.23 -11.96 -20.01
CA VAL A 119 -7.38 -13.01 -21.03
C VAL A 119 -8.83 -12.95 -21.53
N PRO A 120 -9.11 -12.37 -22.71
CA PRO A 120 -10.44 -12.39 -23.29
C PRO A 120 -10.79 -13.82 -23.75
N MET A 121 -11.80 -14.44 -23.13
CA MET A 121 -12.43 -15.64 -23.70
C MET A 121 -13.01 -15.30 -25.07
N ARG A 122 -12.55 -15.98 -26.13
CA ARG A 122 -13.02 -15.75 -27.50
C ARG A 122 -13.69 -16.99 -28.07
N SER A 123 -15.01 -17.04 -27.96
CA SER A 123 -15.95 -17.81 -28.79
C SER A 123 -17.34 -17.26 -28.50
N PRO A 124 -18.08 -16.79 -29.53
CA PRO A 124 -18.84 -17.74 -30.34
C PRO A 124 -18.97 -17.37 -31.84
N ALA A 125 -19.23 -18.37 -32.68
CA ALA A 125 -19.94 -18.19 -33.96
C ALA A 125 -20.54 -19.52 -34.45
N THR A 126 -21.86 -19.64 -34.38
CA THR A 126 -22.65 -20.63 -35.11
C THR A 126 -22.94 -20.14 -36.52
N GLY A 127 -22.70 -20.95 -37.57
CA GLY A 127 -23.38 -20.78 -38.87
C GLY A 127 -22.57 -21.05 -40.14
N GLY A 128 -23.12 -21.90 -41.02
CA GLY A 128 -23.17 -21.61 -42.46
C GLY A 128 -22.05 -22.13 -43.38
N SER A 129 -22.17 -23.39 -43.80
CA SER A 129 -21.62 -24.03 -45.01
C SER A 129 -21.28 -23.16 -46.25
N SER A 130 -20.12 -23.41 -46.89
CA SER A 130 -19.99 -23.99 -48.27
C SER A 130 -18.57 -23.82 -48.88
N GLY A 131 -18.15 -24.76 -49.75
CA GLY A 131 -16.95 -24.64 -50.60
C GLY A 131 -15.93 -25.79 -50.51
N ALA A 132 -15.78 -26.58 -51.57
CA ALA A 132 -14.70 -27.57 -51.75
C ALA A 132 -13.37 -26.85 -52.14
N SER A 133 -12.15 -27.42 -52.12
CA SER A 133 -11.64 -28.81 -52.10
C SER A 133 -10.21 -28.81 -51.44
N VAL A 134 -9.28 -29.78 -51.47
CA VAL A 134 -9.12 -31.07 -52.20
C VAL A 134 -8.16 -32.03 -51.44
N GLY A 135 -8.39 -33.34 -51.52
CA GLY A 135 -7.34 -34.36 -51.78
C GLY A 135 -6.58 -35.00 -50.61
N SER A 136 -6.30 -36.32 -50.76
CA SER A 136 -5.53 -37.22 -49.87
C SER A 136 -6.24 -37.63 -48.57
N GLY A 137 -6.35 -38.91 -48.19
CA GLY A 137 -6.01 -40.18 -48.85
C GLY A 137 -6.56 -41.36 -48.00
N TRP A 138 -6.95 -42.48 -48.61
CA TRP A 138 -7.69 -43.56 -47.93
C TRP A 138 -6.79 -44.65 -47.33
N GLY A 139 -7.21 -45.25 -46.20
CA GLY A 139 -6.82 -46.60 -45.80
C GLY A 139 -6.63 -46.83 -44.29
N GLY A 140 -7.38 -47.79 -43.71
CA GLY A 140 -7.12 -48.33 -42.36
C GLY A 140 -8.40 -48.60 -41.54
N SER A 141 -8.80 -49.87 -41.44
CA SER A 141 -10.06 -50.31 -40.81
C SER A 141 -9.98 -50.56 -39.30
N ASN A 142 -11.17 -50.66 -38.68
CA ASN A 142 -11.50 -51.37 -37.43
C ASN A 142 -10.77 -50.99 -36.12
N SER A 143 -11.55 -50.49 -35.15
CA SER A 143 -12.00 -51.32 -34.01
C SER A 143 -13.23 -50.70 -33.32
N GLU A 144 -14.06 -51.55 -32.74
CA GLU A 144 -15.38 -51.21 -32.19
C GLU A 144 -15.37 -50.82 -30.70
N GLY A 145 -16.48 -50.23 -30.23
CA GLY A 145 -16.78 -49.94 -28.82
C GLY A 145 -16.71 -48.44 -28.48
N GLY A 146 -17.77 -47.76 -28.00
CA GLY A 146 -18.99 -48.28 -27.36
C GLY A 146 -18.66 -48.88 -25.98
N TRP A 147 -19.34 -48.57 -24.87
CA TRP A 147 -20.74 -48.18 -24.70
C TRP A 147 -20.95 -47.40 -23.37
N ARG A 148 -21.92 -46.48 -23.36
CA ARG A 148 -22.94 -46.14 -22.33
C ARG A 148 -22.62 -46.17 -20.81
N GLY A 149 -23.28 -45.27 -20.06
CA GLY A 149 -23.47 -45.38 -18.60
C GLY A 149 -24.40 -46.55 -18.20
N PRO A 150 -24.79 -46.70 -16.91
CA PRO A 150 -25.60 -45.66 -16.24
C PRO A 150 -25.38 -45.52 -14.72
N SER A 151 -26.25 -44.71 -14.09
CA SER A 151 -26.50 -44.62 -12.64
C SER A 151 -27.01 -45.93 -12.01
N TYR A 152 -26.67 -46.15 -10.74
CA TYR A 152 -27.62 -46.67 -9.75
C TYR A 152 -27.26 -46.24 -8.31
N ASP A 153 -28.31 -45.97 -7.52
CA ASP A 153 -28.34 -45.89 -6.05
C ASP A 153 -27.65 -47.07 -5.33
N ARG A 154 -27.26 -46.90 -4.05
CA ARG A 154 -28.12 -47.33 -2.92
C ARG A 154 -27.50 -47.28 -1.49
N ASP A 155 -28.10 -46.42 -0.66
CA ASP A 155 -28.36 -46.52 0.80
C ASP A 155 -27.25 -46.56 1.89
N ARG A 156 -27.67 -45.99 3.05
CA ARG A 156 -27.25 -46.16 4.48
C ARG A 156 -26.15 -45.23 5.03
N SER A 157 -26.46 -44.19 5.84
CA SER A 157 -27.05 -44.14 7.21
C SER A 157 -26.02 -44.46 8.32
N SER A 158 -25.81 -43.74 9.42
CA SER A 158 -26.41 -42.51 10.00
C SER A 158 -25.46 -41.86 11.03
N THR A 159 -25.64 -40.59 11.35
CA THR A 159 -25.20 -39.96 12.63
C THR A 159 -26.19 -40.31 13.77
N PRO A 160 -25.85 -40.30 15.08
CA PRO A 160 -25.83 -39.01 15.82
C PRO A 160 -24.91 -38.90 17.09
N SER A 161 -24.55 -37.63 17.38
CA SER A 161 -24.50 -36.94 18.68
C SER A 161 -24.06 -37.56 20.03
N SER A 162 -23.19 -36.79 20.70
CA SER A 162 -23.25 -36.36 22.12
C SER A 162 -22.58 -37.14 23.27
N ARG A 163 -21.89 -36.34 24.11
CA ARG A 163 -21.69 -36.44 25.57
C ARG A 163 -20.88 -37.60 26.15
N THR A 164 -19.73 -37.24 26.73
CA THR A 164 -19.57 -37.16 28.21
C THR A 164 -18.83 -35.88 28.55
#